data_AF-A0A377GL69-F1
#
_entry.id   AF-A0A377GL69-F1
#
_cell.length_a   1.000
_cell.length_b   1.000
_cell.length_c   1.000
_cell.angle_alpha   90.00
_cell.angle_beta   90.00
_cell.angle_gamma   90.00
#
_symmetry.space_group_name_H-M   'P 1'
#
loop_
_entity.id
_entity.type
_entity.pdbx_description
1 polymer ?
#
loop_
_entity_poly.entity_id
_entity_poly.type
_entity_poly.pdbx_seq_one_letter_code
_entity_poly.pdbx_strand_id
1 'polypeptide(L)'
;MSLLRSFCYDSLSLANELRKMEGKIENPIAEAPALSLFEFKTQFANYMKECAIFKINAERRIAELELRNEHDALIGLHEQMMETVKEQIRANQKRLKAAESYINYSWELEPRITNEIARQNKYLEKLQLQLLQIKSLKFLFSLNPSELIQEALKNKSSALLIVQTPKLIAKIPKHQLANMTHQDPEIIKSLARILATSEYTFELSNIFAILKQQAQTEVEVAFVVEKENAAIRDLLLKINKYLDKKIDQALNENTHPWALGYFGSRHKINKGEKKVSVPQGIYELKAHLEQLNQIAPSEILVKMQKTLQIKNVRNQNESLFQQFKRLISYLFGYYQSQDTAEEYEYLDQVTAGKKSIS
;
A
#
# COMPACT_ATOMS: atom_id res chain seq x y z
N MET A 1 -49.38 -80.35 -15.80
CA MET A 1 -48.51 -79.24 -15.35
C MET A 1 -47.11 -79.82 -15.19
N SER A 2 -46.19 -79.67 -16.14
CA SER A 2 -45.55 -78.45 -16.67
C SER A 2 -44.17 -78.28 -16.04
N LEU A 3 -43.15 -78.20 -16.91
CA LEU A 3 -41.73 -77.86 -16.72
C LEU A 3 -40.78 -79.05 -16.61
N LEU A 4 -40.25 -79.48 -17.76
CA LEU A 4 -38.86 -79.97 -17.96
C LEU A 4 -38.61 -80.30 -19.45
N ARG A 5 -38.75 -79.29 -20.31
CA ARG A 5 -38.22 -79.32 -21.69
C ARG A 5 -37.87 -77.90 -22.13
N SER A 6 -36.72 -77.40 -21.70
CA SER A 6 -36.10 -76.20 -22.29
C SER A 6 -34.64 -76.08 -21.86
N PHE A 7 -33.84 -77.09 -22.18
CA PHE A 7 -32.38 -76.97 -22.21
C PHE A 7 -31.91 -77.85 -23.35
N CYS A 8 -31.58 -77.23 -24.50
CA CYS A 8 -30.68 -77.72 -25.56
C CYS A 8 -30.90 -77.03 -26.94
N TYR A 9 -31.56 -75.86 -27.04
CA TYR A 9 -31.74 -75.19 -28.35
C TYR A 9 -31.25 -73.74 -28.46
N ASP A 10 -30.39 -73.26 -27.54
CA ASP A 10 -29.87 -71.87 -27.60
C ASP A 10 -28.35 -71.75 -27.78
N SER A 11 -27.59 -72.84 -27.81
CA SER A 11 -26.12 -72.79 -27.95
C SER A 11 -25.60 -72.80 -29.39
N LEU A 12 -26.45 -73.10 -30.38
CA LEU A 12 -26.08 -73.15 -31.81
C LEU A 12 -26.49 -71.89 -32.60
N SER A 13 -27.44 -71.10 -32.09
CA SER A 13 -27.80 -69.79 -32.66
C SER A 13 -26.75 -68.72 -32.31
N LEU A 14 -26.27 -68.72 -31.06
CA LEU A 14 -25.24 -67.78 -30.60
C LEU A 14 -23.88 -67.97 -31.30
N ALA A 15 -23.52 -69.21 -31.66
CA ALA A 15 -22.24 -69.50 -32.33
C ALA A 15 -22.23 -69.10 -33.82
N ASN A 16 -23.40 -68.96 -34.46
CA ASN A 16 -23.51 -68.55 -35.86
C ASN A 16 -23.79 -67.05 -36.03
N GLU A 17 -24.31 -66.35 -35.02
CA GLU A 17 -24.33 -64.88 -35.02
C GLU A 17 -22.98 -64.27 -34.66
N LEU A 18 -22.18 -64.93 -33.80
CA LEU A 18 -20.81 -64.50 -33.49
C LEU A 18 -19.81 -64.68 -34.66
N ARG A 19 -20.14 -65.51 -35.67
CA ARG A 19 -19.30 -65.67 -36.88
C ARG A 19 -19.64 -64.70 -38.02
N LYS A 20 -20.68 -63.87 -37.89
CA LYS A 20 -21.07 -62.89 -38.93
C LYS A 20 -20.77 -61.43 -38.59
N MET A 21 -20.20 -61.16 -37.42
CA MET A 21 -19.64 -59.84 -37.06
C MET A 21 -18.10 -59.88 -36.90
N GLU A 22 -17.40 -60.70 -37.68
CA GLU A 22 -16.02 -60.38 -38.10
C GLU A 22 -16.04 -59.38 -39.27
N GLY A 23 -17.00 -58.45 -39.26
CA GLY A 23 -16.88 -57.21 -39.99
C GLY A 23 -15.70 -56.49 -39.37
N LYS A 24 -14.58 -56.47 -40.11
CA LYS A 24 -13.37 -55.71 -39.82
C LYS A 24 -13.73 -54.49 -38.96
N ILE A 25 -13.34 -54.51 -37.69
CA ILE A 25 -13.15 -53.26 -36.97
C ILE A 25 -11.90 -52.67 -37.61
N GLU A 26 -12.10 -52.03 -38.76
CA GLU A 26 -11.20 -50.99 -39.23
C GLU A 26 -11.29 -49.94 -38.12
N ASN A 27 -10.39 -50.05 -37.13
CA ASN A 27 -10.01 -48.88 -36.37
C ASN A 27 -9.75 -47.82 -37.42
N PRO A 28 -10.47 -46.67 -37.40
CA PRO A 28 -10.15 -45.62 -38.34
C PRO A 28 -8.66 -45.39 -38.18
N ILE A 29 -7.90 -45.63 -39.26
CA ILE A 29 -6.47 -45.38 -39.29
C ILE A 29 -6.40 -43.88 -39.00
N ALA A 30 -6.09 -43.55 -37.74
CA ALA A 30 -5.86 -42.16 -37.36
C ALA A 30 -4.87 -41.62 -38.38
N GLU A 31 -5.22 -40.51 -39.02
CA GLU A 31 -4.37 -39.90 -40.04
C GLU A 31 -2.95 -39.88 -39.51
N ALA A 32 -2.02 -40.44 -40.29
CA ALA A 32 -0.64 -40.57 -39.85
C ALA A 32 -0.15 -39.17 -39.42
N PRO A 33 0.42 -39.03 -38.22
CA PRO A 33 0.80 -37.72 -37.71
C PRO A 33 1.78 -37.05 -38.68
N ALA A 34 1.54 -35.77 -38.98
CA ALA A 34 2.37 -35.00 -39.92
C ALA A 34 3.83 -34.80 -39.44
N LEU A 35 4.10 -35.05 -38.16
CA LEU A 35 5.42 -34.95 -37.53
C LEU A 35 5.71 -36.23 -36.74
N SER A 36 6.99 -36.60 -36.61
CA SER A 36 7.38 -37.60 -35.62
C SER A 36 7.10 -37.10 -34.20
N LEU A 37 6.92 -38.03 -33.25
CA LEU A 37 6.72 -37.68 -31.83
C LEU A 37 7.87 -36.82 -31.28
N PHE A 38 9.10 -37.10 -31.70
CA PHE A 38 10.28 -36.34 -31.31
C PHE A 38 10.23 -34.90 -31.83
N GLU A 39 9.87 -34.70 -33.09
CA GLU A 39 9.71 -33.38 -33.70
C GLU A 39 8.57 -32.60 -33.03
N PHE A 40 7.43 -33.24 -32.78
CA PHE A 40 6.32 -32.62 -32.06
C PHE A 40 6.72 -32.16 -30.66
N LYS A 41 7.35 -33.04 -29.86
CA LYS A 41 7.83 -32.71 -28.51
C LYS A 41 8.87 -31.57 -28.54
N THR A 42 9.76 -31.58 -29.53
CA THR A 42 10.80 -30.54 -29.71
C THR A 42 10.18 -29.20 -30.09
N GLN A 43 9.26 -29.16 -31.06
CA GLN A 43 8.56 -27.94 -31.45
C GLN A 43 7.72 -27.38 -30.30
N PHE A 44 7.02 -28.24 -29.55
CA PHE A 44 6.29 -27.81 -28.36
C PHE A 44 7.23 -27.23 -27.30
N ALA A 45 8.34 -27.90 -26.99
CA ALA A 45 9.32 -27.39 -26.02
C ALA A 45 9.95 -26.05 -26.44
N ASN A 46 10.24 -25.86 -27.73
CA ASN A 46 10.78 -24.59 -28.23
C ASN A 46 9.75 -23.46 -28.14
N TYR A 47 8.51 -23.75 -28.55
CA TYR A 47 7.41 -22.82 -28.43
C TYR A 47 7.15 -22.39 -26.97
N MET A 48 7.27 -23.33 -26.04
CA MET A 48 7.20 -23.06 -24.61
C MET A 48 8.28 -22.12 -24.11
N LYS A 49 9.50 -22.23 -24.64
CA LYS A 49 10.60 -21.29 -24.33
C LYS A 49 10.31 -19.90 -24.87
N GLU A 50 9.80 -19.78 -26.10
CA GLU A 50 9.42 -18.50 -26.70
C GLU A 50 8.34 -17.78 -25.87
N CYS A 51 7.30 -18.51 -25.43
CA CYS A 51 6.27 -17.96 -24.55
C CYS A 51 6.86 -17.45 -23.23
N ALA A 52 7.80 -18.18 -22.64
CA ALA A 52 8.47 -17.78 -21.40
C ALA A 52 9.37 -16.54 -21.60
N ILE A 53 10.14 -16.48 -22.68
CA ILE A 53 10.99 -15.33 -23.03
C ILE A 53 10.12 -14.09 -23.26
N PHE A 54 9.01 -14.23 -23.99
CA PHE A 54 8.04 -13.16 -24.19
C PHE A 54 7.54 -12.60 -22.87
N LYS A 55 7.07 -13.48 -21.96
CA LYS A 55 6.58 -13.08 -20.64
C LYS A 55 7.63 -12.30 -19.84
N ILE A 56 8.87 -12.79 -19.79
CA ILE A 56 9.96 -12.14 -19.05
C ILE A 56 10.25 -10.74 -19.63
N ASN A 57 10.34 -10.62 -20.95
CA ASN A 57 10.59 -9.34 -21.60
C ASN A 57 9.46 -8.34 -21.38
N ALA A 58 8.21 -8.81 -21.42
CA ALA A 58 7.05 -8.00 -21.15
C ALA A 58 7.00 -7.54 -19.68
N GLU A 59 7.24 -8.41 -18.71
CA GLU A 59 7.28 -8.06 -17.28
C GLU A 59 8.39 -7.03 -16.98
N ARG A 60 9.56 -7.18 -17.61
CA ARG A 60 10.62 -6.16 -17.54
C ARG A 60 10.15 -4.81 -18.10
N ARG A 61 9.48 -4.82 -19.26
CA ARG A 61 8.99 -3.60 -19.89
C ARG A 61 7.90 -2.92 -19.06
N ILE A 62 7.00 -3.68 -18.44
CA ILE A 62 6.00 -3.16 -17.49
C ILE A 62 6.70 -2.41 -16.37
N ALA A 63 7.69 -3.02 -15.70
CA ALA A 63 8.41 -2.39 -14.60
C ALA A 63 9.09 -1.08 -15.03
N GLU A 64 9.69 -1.04 -16.23
CA GLU A 64 10.28 0.19 -16.78
C GLU A 64 9.26 1.31 -16.98
N LEU A 65 8.07 0.98 -17.49
CA LEU A 65 7.01 1.96 -17.75
C LEU A 65 6.29 2.41 -16.46
N GLU A 66 6.13 1.52 -15.48
CA GLU A 66 5.59 1.85 -14.15
C GLU A 66 6.46 2.86 -13.43
N LEU A 67 7.80 2.69 -13.46
CA LEU A 67 8.73 3.65 -12.88
C LEU A 67 8.61 5.05 -13.49
N ARG A 68 8.26 5.13 -14.78
CA ARG A 68 8.10 6.38 -15.53
C ARG A 68 6.68 6.94 -15.46
N ASN A 69 5.74 6.24 -14.80
CA ASN A 69 4.31 6.58 -14.80
C ASN A 69 3.68 6.72 -16.21
N GLU A 70 4.15 5.96 -17.19
CA GLU A 70 3.66 6.04 -18.58
C GLU A 70 2.39 5.19 -18.78
N HIS A 71 1.25 5.67 -18.25
CA HIS A 71 0.00 4.91 -18.22
C HIS A 71 -0.52 4.52 -19.62
N ASP A 72 -0.40 5.40 -20.63
CA ASP A 72 -0.82 5.08 -21.99
C ASP A 72 0.00 3.95 -22.62
N ALA A 73 1.32 3.99 -22.43
CA ALA A 73 2.21 2.94 -22.88
C ALA A 73 1.94 1.61 -22.14
N LEU A 74 1.64 1.68 -20.83
CA LEU A 74 1.26 0.51 -20.04
C LEU A 74 -0.03 -0.14 -20.54
N ILE A 75 -1.05 0.67 -20.87
CA ILE A 75 -2.31 0.19 -21.44
C ILE A 75 -2.05 -0.51 -22.77
N GLY A 76 -1.34 0.14 -23.70
CA GLY A 76 -1.03 -0.42 -25.00
C GLY A 76 -0.23 -1.72 -24.91
N LEU A 77 0.74 -1.78 -23.99
CA LEU A 77 1.53 -2.99 -23.75
C LEU A 77 0.66 -4.14 -23.22
N HIS A 78 -0.20 -3.91 -22.23
CA HIS A 78 -1.07 -4.94 -21.69
C HIS A 78 -2.07 -5.45 -22.74
N GLU A 79 -2.64 -4.56 -23.55
CA GLU A 79 -3.54 -4.95 -24.65
C GLU A 79 -2.81 -5.83 -25.69
N GLN A 80 -1.58 -5.45 -26.08
CA GLN A 80 -0.74 -6.27 -26.96
C GLN A 80 -0.41 -7.63 -26.33
N MET A 81 -0.08 -7.66 -25.04
CA MET A 81 0.21 -8.90 -24.33
C MET A 81 -0.99 -9.83 -24.27
N MET A 82 -2.18 -9.29 -24.01
CA MET A 82 -3.41 -10.07 -23.99
C MET A 82 -3.68 -10.73 -25.35
N GLU A 83 -3.51 -10.00 -26.46
CA GLU A 83 -3.66 -10.59 -27.79
C GLU A 83 -2.59 -11.66 -28.06
N THR A 84 -1.34 -11.39 -27.70
CA THR A 84 -0.24 -12.38 -27.85
C THR A 84 -0.53 -13.65 -27.05
N VAL A 85 -1.00 -13.54 -25.80
CA VAL A 85 -1.35 -14.70 -24.96
C VAL A 85 -2.55 -15.46 -25.52
N LYS A 86 -3.55 -14.79 -26.08
CA LYS A 86 -4.68 -15.44 -26.77
C LYS A 86 -4.21 -16.22 -27.99
N GLU A 87 -3.32 -15.66 -28.79
CA GLU A 87 -2.67 -16.38 -29.89
C GLU A 87 -1.91 -17.59 -29.37
N GLN A 88 -1.24 -17.45 -28.22
CA GLN A 88 -0.51 -18.55 -27.63
C GLN A 88 -1.40 -19.71 -27.19
N ILE A 89 -2.53 -19.39 -26.57
CA ILE A 89 -3.57 -20.35 -26.19
C ILE A 89 -4.13 -21.05 -27.43
N ARG A 90 -4.46 -20.31 -28.50
CA ARG A 90 -4.96 -20.88 -29.76
C ARG A 90 -3.95 -21.84 -30.38
N ALA A 91 -2.66 -21.51 -30.37
CA ALA A 91 -1.61 -22.38 -30.89
C ALA A 91 -1.48 -23.67 -30.04
N ASN A 92 -1.58 -23.57 -28.72
CA ASN A 92 -1.60 -24.74 -27.84
C ASN A 92 -2.87 -25.60 -28.01
N GLN A 93 -4.03 -25.00 -28.25
CA GLN A 93 -5.26 -25.73 -28.57
C GLN A 93 -5.13 -26.50 -29.90
N LYS A 94 -4.48 -25.92 -30.92
CA LYS A 94 -4.16 -26.65 -32.17
C LYS A 94 -3.22 -27.83 -31.91
N ARG A 95 -2.20 -27.65 -31.06
CA ARG A 95 -1.29 -28.73 -30.67
C ARG A 95 -1.97 -29.82 -29.85
N LEU A 96 -2.93 -29.46 -29.00
CA LEU A 96 -3.74 -30.42 -28.24
C LEU A 96 -4.50 -31.34 -29.19
N LYS A 97 -5.19 -30.78 -30.20
CA LYS A 97 -5.85 -31.59 -31.25
C LYS A 97 -4.86 -32.47 -32.03
N ALA A 98 -3.70 -31.93 -32.37
CA ALA A 98 -2.67 -32.72 -33.04
C ALA A 98 -2.11 -33.86 -32.16
N ALA A 99 -2.13 -33.70 -30.83
CA ALA A 99 -1.67 -34.73 -29.90
C ALA A 99 -2.53 -36.00 -29.93
N GLU A 100 -3.81 -35.89 -30.31
CA GLU A 100 -4.75 -37.02 -30.45
C GLU A 100 -4.26 -38.06 -31.49
N SER A 101 -3.48 -37.62 -32.49
CA SER A 101 -2.88 -38.51 -33.50
C SER A 101 -1.76 -39.42 -32.96
N TYR A 102 -1.26 -39.17 -31.73
CA TYR A 102 -0.22 -39.98 -31.07
C TYR A 102 -0.84 -40.91 -30.02
N ILE A 103 -1.66 -41.87 -30.47
CA ILE A 103 -2.49 -42.78 -29.63
C ILE A 103 -1.76 -43.38 -28.43
N ASN A 104 -0.49 -43.78 -28.58
CA ASN A 104 0.28 -44.42 -27.51
C ASN A 104 0.92 -43.44 -26.49
N TYR A 105 0.84 -42.12 -26.75
CA TYR A 105 1.49 -41.06 -25.98
C TYR A 105 0.54 -39.91 -25.60
N SER A 106 -0.74 -40.00 -25.98
CA SER A 106 -1.78 -39.01 -25.66
C SER A 106 -1.90 -38.77 -24.15
N TRP A 107 -1.83 -39.84 -23.36
CA TRP A 107 -1.87 -39.81 -21.89
C TRP A 107 -0.76 -38.96 -21.24
N GLU A 108 0.36 -38.75 -21.92
CA GLU A 108 1.46 -37.87 -21.46
C GLU A 108 1.36 -36.47 -22.07
N LEU A 109 1.01 -36.38 -23.36
CA LEU A 109 1.00 -35.12 -24.11
C LEU A 109 -0.21 -34.24 -23.79
N GLU A 110 -1.40 -34.81 -23.73
CA GLU A 110 -2.64 -34.06 -23.50
C GLU A 110 -2.63 -33.34 -22.14
N PRO A 111 -2.25 -33.98 -21.01
CA PRO A 111 -2.21 -33.27 -19.73
C PRO A 111 -1.18 -32.13 -19.75
N ARG A 112 -0.02 -32.33 -20.39
CA ARG A 112 1.03 -31.30 -20.48
C ARG A 112 0.56 -30.07 -21.24
N ILE A 113 -0.08 -30.26 -22.39
CA ILE A 113 -0.59 -29.15 -23.22
C ILE A 113 -1.79 -28.49 -22.54
N THR A 114 -2.69 -29.27 -21.93
CA THR A 114 -3.86 -28.76 -21.20
C THR A 114 -3.46 -27.89 -20.01
N ASN A 115 -2.48 -28.35 -19.22
CA ASN A 115 -1.95 -27.57 -18.10
C ASN A 115 -1.33 -26.26 -18.56
N GLU A 116 -0.69 -26.24 -19.72
CA GLU A 116 -0.15 -25.01 -20.28
C GLU A 116 -1.26 -24.03 -20.68
N ILE A 117 -2.29 -24.51 -21.36
CA ILE A 117 -3.46 -23.68 -21.72
C ILE A 117 -4.09 -23.08 -20.45
N ALA A 118 -4.27 -23.88 -19.40
CA ALA A 118 -4.78 -23.42 -18.12
C ALA A 118 -3.88 -22.33 -17.49
N ARG A 119 -2.56 -22.51 -17.55
CA ARG A 119 -1.58 -21.52 -17.07
C ARG A 119 -1.67 -20.21 -17.84
N GLN A 120 -1.81 -20.27 -19.17
CA GLN A 120 -1.93 -19.09 -20.02
C GLN A 120 -3.26 -18.37 -19.83
N ASN A 121 -4.37 -19.09 -19.65
CA ASN A 121 -5.67 -18.50 -19.30
C ASN A 121 -5.61 -17.75 -17.98
N LYS A 122 -5.02 -18.36 -16.93
CA LYS A 122 -4.82 -17.67 -15.64
C LYS A 122 -3.95 -16.42 -15.77
N TYR A 123 -2.95 -16.45 -16.65
CA TYR A 123 -2.13 -15.27 -16.93
C TYR A 123 -2.93 -14.19 -17.67
N LEU A 124 -3.79 -14.57 -18.63
CA LEU A 124 -4.68 -13.65 -19.34
C LEU A 124 -5.65 -12.94 -18.38
N GLU A 125 -6.25 -13.66 -17.44
CA GLU A 125 -7.12 -13.10 -16.40
C GLU A 125 -6.36 -12.08 -15.53
N LYS A 126 -5.12 -12.41 -15.15
CA LYS A 126 -4.25 -11.47 -14.41
C LYS A 126 -4.01 -10.19 -15.22
N LEU A 127 -3.68 -10.31 -16.51
CA LEU A 127 -3.47 -9.14 -17.38
C LEU A 127 -4.71 -8.28 -17.52
N GLN A 128 -5.90 -8.88 -17.60
CA GLN A 128 -7.18 -8.15 -17.64
C GLN A 128 -7.41 -7.33 -16.37
N LEU A 129 -7.19 -7.92 -15.20
CA LEU A 129 -7.32 -7.23 -13.92
C LEU A 129 -6.32 -6.08 -13.80
N GLN A 130 -5.06 -6.31 -14.20
CA GLN A 130 -4.03 -5.26 -14.22
C GLN A 130 -4.40 -4.12 -15.17
N LEU A 131 -4.91 -4.43 -16.37
CA LEU A 131 -5.34 -3.43 -17.34
C LEU A 131 -6.45 -2.54 -16.80
N LEU A 132 -7.44 -3.12 -16.11
CA LEU A 132 -8.51 -2.36 -15.46
C LEU A 132 -7.94 -1.40 -14.40
N GLN A 133 -7.02 -1.89 -13.57
CA GLN A 133 -6.37 -1.07 -12.55
C GLN A 133 -5.55 0.08 -13.16
N ILE A 134 -4.79 -0.18 -14.24
CA ILE A 134 -3.99 0.85 -14.93
C ILE A 134 -4.90 1.92 -15.56
N LYS A 135 -6.03 1.51 -16.16
CA LYS A 135 -7.03 2.44 -16.71
C LYS A 135 -7.64 3.31 -15.61
N SER A 136 -7.98 2.71 -14.46
CA SER A 136 -8.46 3.46 -13.29
C SER A 136 -7.41 4.44 -12.77
N LEU A 137 -6.14 4.02 -12.65
CA LEU A 137 -5.06 4.92 -12.23
C LEU A 137 -4.87 6.08 -13.21
N LYS A 138 -4.87 5.83 -14.52
CA LYS A 138 -4.81 6.87 -15.54
C LYS A 138 -5.93 7.90 -15.34
N PHE A 139 -7.17 7.44 -15.15
CA PHE A 139 -8.31 8.30 -14.86
C PHE A 139 -8.06 9.13 -13.60
N LEU A 140 -7.68 8.51 -12.49
CA LEU A 140 -7.41 9.22 -11.23
C LEU A 140 -6.27 10.26 -11.35
N PHE A 141 -5.23 9.98 -12.13
CA PHE A 141 -4.16 10.95 -12.37
C PHE A 141 -4.59 12.16 -13.21
N SER A 142 -5.62 12.00 -14.05
CA SER A 142 -6.18 13.08 -14.87
C SER A 142 -7.06 14.05 -14.08
N LEU A 143 -7.56 13.64 -12.91
CA LEU A 143 -8.41 14.47 -12.06
C LEU A 143 -7.61 15.56 -11.36
N ASN A 144 -8.22 16.74 -11.22
CA ASN A 144 -7.72 17.78 -10.32
C ASN A 144 -7.97 17.40 -8.84
N PRO A 145 -7.35 18.07 -7.85
CA PRO A 145 -7.50 17.69 -6.45
C PRO A 145 -8.94 17.63 -5.95
N SER A 146 -9.79 18.58 -6.34
CA SER A 146 -11.21 18.61 -5.92
C SER A 146 -12.00 17.45 -6.51
N GLU A 147 -11.81 17.16 -7.80
CA GLU A 147 -12.43 16.02 -8.48
C GLU A 147 -11.96 14.68 -7.91
N LEU A 148 -10.66 14.57 -7.60
CA LEU A 148 -10.06 13.37 -7.03
C LEU A 148 -10.70 13.01 -5.69
N ILE A 149 -10.96 14.02 -4.86
CA ILE A 149 -11.64 13.84 -3.57
C ILE A 149 -13.09 13.44 -3.78
N GLN A 150 -13.81 14.10 -4.68
CA GLN A 150 -15.20 13.75 -4.98
C GLN A 150 -15.33 12.32 -5.49
N GLU A 151 -14.41 11.88 -6.33
CA GLU A 151 -14.33 10.49 -6.78
C GLU A 151 -14.02 9.54 -5.61
N ALA A 152 -13.05 9.88 -4.77
CA ALA A 152 -12.73 9.09 -3.57
C ALA A 152 -13.93 8.97 -2.62
N LEU A 153 -14.74 10.01 -2.45
CA LEU A 153 -15.94 9.96 -1.60
C LEU A 153 -17.07 9.11 -2.19
N LYS A 154 -17.18 9.06 -3.52
CA LYS A 154 -18.25 8.31 -4.22
C LYS A 154 -17.91 6.85 -4.45
N ASN A 155 -16.63 6.54 -4.66
CA ASN A 155 -16.18 5.24 -5.14
C ASN A 155 -15.10 4.65 -4.23
N LYS A 156 -15.47 3.60 -3.49
CA LYS A 156 -14.58 2.87 -2.58
C LYS A 156 -13.32 2.34 -3.30
N SER A 157 -13.46 1.80 -4.52
CA SER A 157 -12.32 1.26 -5.27
C SER A 157 -11.34 2.35 -5.67
N SER A 158 -11.85 3.52 -6.05
CA SER A 158 -11.03 4.72 -6.31
C SER A 158 -10.32 5.19 -5.04
N ALA A 159 -11.03 5.26 -3.91
CA ALA A 159 -10.41 5.61 -2.62
C ALA A 159 -9.29 4.65 -2.24
N LEU A 160 -9.48 3.34 -2.43
CA LEU A 160 -8.46 2.33 -2.16
C LEU A 160 -7.22 2.53 -3.04
N LEU A 161 -7.39 2.76 -4.34
CA LEU A 161 -6.28 3.02 -5.26
C LEU A 161 -5.53 4.31 -4.91
N ILE A 162 -6.25 5.36 -4.50
CA ILE A 162 -5.66 6.63 -4.07
C ILE A 162 -4.78 6.43 -2.84
N VAL A 163 -5.27 5.74 -1.79
CA VAL A 163 -4.46 5.52 -0.57
C VAL A 163 -3.28 4.59 -0.81
N GLN A 164 -3.37 3.67 -1.77
CA GLN A 164 -2.25 2.81 -2.15
C GLN A 164 -1.22 3.52 -3.05
N THR A 165 -1.54 4.72 -3.57
CA THR A 165 -0.69 5.44 -4.55
C THR A 165 -0.18 6.76 -3.98
N PRO A 166 1.10 6.85 -3.53
CA PRO A 166 1.65 8.03 -2.86
C PRO A 166 1.48 9.36 -3.62
N LYS A 167 1.62 9.32 -4.95
CA LYS A 167 1.48 10.52 -5.80
C LYS A 167 0.02 11.03 -5.89
N LEU A 168 -0.97 10.17 -5.69
CA LEU A 168 -2.39 10.56 -5.70
C LEU A 168 -2.81 11.10 -4.33
N ILE A 169 -2.51 10.36 -3.25
CA ILE A 169 -2.86 10.80 -1.90
C ILE A 169 -2.19 12.13 -1.52
N ALA A 170 -0.98 12.41 -2.00
CA ALA A 170 -0.31 13.69 -1.79
C ALA A 170 -1.05 14.90 -2.38
N LYS A 171 -1.95 14.70 -3.36
CA LYS A 171 -2.82 15.75 -3.90
C LYS A 171 -4.02 16.07 -3.00
N ILE A 172 -4.34 15.20 -2.03
CA ILE A 172 -5.49 15.36 -1.14
C ILE A 172 -5.06 16.09 0.13
N PRO A 173 -5.71 17.21 0.49
CA PRO A 173 -5.46 17.90 1.76
C PRO A 173 -5.70 16.97 2.97
N LYS A 174 -4.81 17.04 3.97
CA LYS A 174 -4.81 16.15 5.14
C LYS A 174 -6.16 16.10 5.85
N HIS A 175 -6.78 17.25 6.14
CA HIS A 175 -8.10 17.34 6.78
C HIS A 175 -9.22 16.58 6.06
N GLN A 176 -9.08 16.24 4.78
CA GLN A 176 -10.10 15.52 4.01
C GLN A 176 -9.86 14.00 3.95
N LEU A 177 -8.67 13.52 4.35
CA LEU A 177 -8.29 12.11 4.25
C LEU A 177 -9.23 11.20 5.05
N ALA A 178 -9.73 11.65 6.21
CA ALA A 178 -10.65 10.88 7.04
C ALA A 178 -12.05 10.72 6.43
N ASN A 179 -12.39 11.50 5.40
CA ASN A 179 -13.73 11.48 4.80
C ASN A 179 -13.88 10.39 3.73
N MET A 180 -12.78 9.93 3.14
CA MET A 180 -12.77 8.96 2.03
C MET A 180 -12.57 7.51 2.48
N THR A 181 -12.85 7.19 3.75
CA THR A 181 -12.55 5.85 4.29
C THR A 181 -13.59 4.81 3.92
N HIS A 182 -14.83 5.20 3.59
CA HIS A 182 -15.96 4.28 3.39
C HIS A 182 -16.19 3.31 4.56
N GLN A 183 -15.66 3.63 5.75
CA GLN A 183 -15.56 2.71 6.89
C GLN A 183 -14.90 1.36 6.52
N ASP A 184 -14.06 1.36 5.49
CA ASP A 184 -13.38 0.16 5.02
C ASP A 184 -12.08 -0.08 5.82
N PRO A 185 -11.88 -1.27 6.39
CA PRO A 185 -10.70 -1.57 7.20
C PRO A 185 -9.37 -1.42 6.45
N GLU A 186 -9.33 -1.73 5.15
CA GLU A 186 -8.10 -1.64 4.36
C GLU A 186 -7.73 -0.18 4.09
N ILE A 187 -8.73 0.65 3.78
CA ILE A 187 -8.53 2.10 3.60
C ILE A 187 -8.10 2.74 4.92
N ILE A 188 -8.79 2.43 6.03
CA ILE A 188 -8.44 2.95 7.38
C ILE A 188 -6.98 2.58 7.73
N LYS A 189 -6.60 1.31 7.56
CA LYS A 189 -5.23 0.85 7.84
C LYS A 189 -4.19 1.51 6.95
N SER A 190 -4.51 1.69 5.67
CA SER A 190 -3.62 2.34 4.69
C SER A 190 -3.40 3.80 5.05
N LEU A 191 -4.47 4.54 5.38
CA LEU A 191 -4.38 5.92 5.85
C LEU A 191 -3.58 6.01 7.15
N ALA A 192 -3.86 5.19 8.15
CA ALA A 192 -3.12 5.21 9.41
C ALA A 192 -1.61 4.98 9.19
N ARG A 193 -1.21 4.09 8.27
CA ARG A 193 0.20 3.88 7.89
C ARG A 193 0.83 5.12 7.25
N ILE A 194 0.12 5.78 6.33
CA ILE A 194 0.62 6.97 5.64
C ILE A 194 0.78 8.12 6.64
N LEU A 195 -0.21 8.32 7.49
CA LEU A 195 -0.20 9.33 8.55
C LEU A 195 0.90 9.06 9.59
N ALA A 196 1.23 7.80 9.88
CA ALA A 196 2.33 7.44 10.79
C ALA A 196 3.70 7.98 10.34
N THR A 197 3.88 8.19 9.04
CA THR A 197 5.12 8.75 8.46
C THR A 197 5.09 10.27 8.31
N SER A 198 3.93 10.88 8.57
CA SER A 198 3.74 12.32 8.50
C SER A 198 4.14 12.99 9.82
N GLU A 199 4.48 14.26 9.74
CA GLU A 199 4.76 15.06 10.92
C GLU A 199 3.50 15.19 11.81
N TYR A 200 3.65 14.90 13.10
CA TYR A 200 2.51 14.85 14.03
C TYR A 200 2.04 16.24 14.43
N THR A 201 0.91 16.67 13.88
CA THR A 201 0.28 17.98 14.14
C THR A 201 -1.07 17.82 14.84
N PHE A 202 -1.68 18.94 15.25
CA PHE A 202 -3.05 18.94 15.78
C PHE A 202 -4.08 18.43 14.75
N GLU A 203 -3.92 18.82 13.48
CA GLU A 203 -4.72 18.30 12.37
C GLU A 203 -4.57 16.77 12.28
N LEU A 204 -3.35 16.24 12.41
CA LEU A 204 -3.09 14.81 12.37
C LEU A 204 -3.74 14.05 13.53
N SER A 205 -3.69 14.62 14.74
CA SER A 205 -4.35 14.06 15.92
C SER A 205 -5.87 13.95 15.72
N ASN A 206 -6.51 14.96 15.13
CA ASN A 206 -7.94 14.91 14.80
C ASN A 206 -8.24 13.83 13.76
N ILE A 207 -7.39 13.68 12.74
CA ILE A 207 -7.55 12.61 11.74
C ILE A 207 -7.45 11.23 12.40
N PHE A 208 -6.45 11.00 13.25
CA PHE A 208 -6.34 9.74 14.00
C PHE A 208 -7.55 9.49 14.90
N ALA A 209 -8.09 10.53 15.54
CA ALA A 209 -9.32 10.41 16.33
C ALA A 209 -10.51 9.94 15.49
N ILE A 210 -10.69 10.52 14.29
CA ILE A 210 -11.76 10.10 13.36
C ILE A 210 -11.53 8.66 12.88
N LEU A 211 -10.30 8.28 12.53
CA LEU A 211 -9.98 6.92 12.09
C LEU A 211 -10.27 5.88 13.20
N LYS A 212 -9.98 6.20 14.46
CA LYS A 212 -10.32 5.34 15.61
C LYS A 212 -11.84 5.16 15.77
N GLN A 213 -12.63 6.20 15.48
CA GLN A 213 -14.09 6.12 15.53
C GLN A 213 -14.68 5.33 14.36
N GLN A 214 -14.02 5.37 13.20
CA GLN A 214 -14.47 4.64 12.00
C GLN A 214 -14.04 3.17 11.98
N ALA A 215 -13.03 2.80 12.77
CA ALA A 215 -12.62 1.41 12.96
C ALA A 215 -13.76 0.60 13.60
N GLN A 216 -14.04 -0.58 13.04
CA GLN A 216 -15.19 -1.40 13.43
C GLN A 216 -14.83 -2.43 14.50
N THR A 217 -13.55 -2.79 14.60
CA THR A 217 -13.06 -3.81 15.53
C THR A 217 -12.01 -3.27 16.50
N GLU A 218 -11.89 -3.88 17.68
CA GLU A 218 -10.84 -3.53 18.65
C GLU A 218 -9.44 -3.68 18.06
N VAL A 219 -9.24 -4.68 17.19
CA VAL A 219 -7.96 -4.91 16.49
C VAL A 219 -7.63 -3.76 15.55
N GLU A 220 -8.62 -3.23 14.83
CA GLU A 220 -8.43 -2.05 13.98
C GLU A 220 -8.15 -0.80 14.79
N VAL A 221 -8.88 -0.59 15.89
CA VAL A 221 -8.62 0.54 16.81
C VAL A 221 -7.21 0.46 17.36
N ALA A 222 -6.78 -0.70 17.84
CA ALA A 222 -5.43 -0.93 18.35
C ALA A 222 -4.36 -0.66 17.28
N PHE A 223 -4.60 -1.08 16.03
CA PHE A 223 -3.72 -0.78 14.90
C PHE A 223 -3.60 0.73 14.65
N VAL A 224 -4.71 1.47 14.65
CA VAL A 224 -4.68 2.94 14.47
C VAL A 224 -3.92 3.60 15.62
N VAL A 225 -4.13 3.16 16.87
CA VAL A 225 -3.41 3.65 18.05
C VAL A 225 -1.90 3.37 17.97
N GLU A 226 -1.50 2.19 17.49
CA GLU A 226 -0.10 1.85 17.26
C GLU A 226 0.55 2.82 16.26
N LYS A 227 -0.16 3.13 15.17
CA LYS A 227 0.32 4.07 14.14
C LYS A 227 0.37 5.52 14.61
N GLU A 228 -0.60 5.94 15.41
CA GLU A 228 -0.56 7.24 16.09
C GLU A 228 0.66 7.34 17.02
N ASN A 229 0.91 6.31 17.84
CA ASN A 229 2.07 6.26 18.74
C ASN A 229 3.40 6.28 17.98
N ALA A 230 3.48 5.68 16.79
CA ALA A 230 4.67 5.76 15.94
C ALA A 230 4.95 7.20 15.48
N ALA A 231 3.92 7.94 15.05
CA ALA A 231 4.06 9.35 14.68
C ALA A 231 4.44 10.23 15.88
N ILE A 232 3.81 9.99 17.05
CA ILE A 232 4.14 10.71 18.28
C ILE A 232 5.58 10.41 18.72
N ARG A 233 6.05 9.16 18.57
CA ARG A 233 7.43 8.80 18.90
C ARG A 233 8.43 9.59 18.06
N ASP A 234 8.21 9.71 16.75
CA ASP A 234 9.06 10.53 15.87
C ASP A 234 9.09 11.99 16.33
N LEU A 235 7.92 12.55 16.68
CA LEU A 235 7.84 13.89 17.26
C LEU A 235 8.66 14.01 18.55
N LEU A 236 8.48 13.10 19.50
CA LEU A 236 9.20 13.15 20.78
C LEU A 236 10.72 13.04 20.57
N LEU A 237 11.19 12.23 19.62
CA LEU A 237 12.60 12.15 19.25
C LEU A 237 13.12 13.47 18.67
N LYS A 238 12.35 14.14 17.81
CA LYS A 238 12.69 15.47 17.29
C LYS A 238 12.78 16.51 18.40
N ILE A 239 11.81 16.53 19.33
CA ILE A 239 11.83 17.43 20.49
C ILE A 239 13.07 17.14 21.34
N ASN A 240 13.38 15.87 21.61
CA ASN A 240 14.55 15.49 22.40
C ASN A 240 15.85 16.00 21.77
N LYS A 241 16.04 15.75 20.46
CA LYS A 241 17.21 16.22 19.71
C LYS A 241 17.33 17.74 19.71
N TYR A 242 16.22 18.46 19.63
CA TYR A 242 16.19 19.92 19.71
C TYR A 242 16.63 20.41 21.10
N LEU A 243 16.08 19.83 22.16
CA LEU A 243 16.44 20.19 23.54
C LEU A 243 17.92 19.89 23.81
N ASP A 244 18.44 18.76 23.33
CA ASP A 244 19.86 18.40 23.45
C ASP A 244 20.75 19.44 22.75
N LYS A 245 20.40 19.83 21.52
CA LYS A 245 21.12 20.88 20.79
C LYS A 245 21.15 22.20 21.56
N LYS A 246 20.03 22.60 22.18
CA LYS A 246 19.94 23.83 22.97
C LYS A 246 20.77 23.77 24.25
N ILE A 247 20.79 22.63 24.93
CA ILE A 247 21.63 22.40 26.11
C ILE A 247 23.11 22.44 25.70
N ASP A 248 23.48 21.85 24.57
CA ASP A 248 24.86 21.84 24.07
C ASP A 248 25.36 23.24 23.66
N GLN A 249 24.51 24.03 23.00
CA GLN A 249 24.81 25.44 22.70
C GLN A 249 25.08 26.23 23.98
N ALA A 250 24.23 26.06 25.00
CA ALA A 250 24.42 26.69 26.30
C ALA A 250 25.76 26.34 26.97
N LEU A 251 26.18 25.08 26.85
CA LEU A 251 27.42 24.55 27.44
C LEU A 251 28.68 25.05 26.73
N ASN A 252 28.59 25.30 25.42
CA ASN A 252 29.72 25.64 24.57
C ASN A 252 29.94 27.16 24.48
N GLU A 253 28.87 27.94 24.35
CA GLU A 253 28.98 29.38 24.05
C GLU A 253 28.95 30.28 25.30
N ASN A 254 28.71 29.73 26.50
CA ASN A 254 28.47 30.51 27.73
C ASN A 254 27.35 31.57 27.57
N THR A 255 26.52 31.44 26.53
CA THR A 255 25.38 32.32 26.24
C THR A 255 24.17 31.89 27.07
N HIS A 256 23.26 32.83 27.36
CA HIS A 256 21.96 32.49 27.94
C HIS A 256 21.10 31.80 26.87
N PRO A 257 20.91 30.47 26.91
CA PRO A 257 20.38 29.72 25.76
C PRO A 257 18.84 29.79 25.65
N TRP A 258 18.18 30.47 26.60
CA TRP A 258 16.73 30.43 26.78
C TRP A 258 16.10 31.72 26.25
N ALA A 259 15.87 31.80 24.94
CA ALA A 259 15.05 32.86 24.33
C ALA A 259 13.57 32.79 24.77
N LEU A 260 13.14 31.65 25.32
CA LEU A 260 11.84 31.47 25.97
C LEU A 260 11.97 31.93 27.42
N GLY A 261 11.63 33.20 27.66
CA GLY A 261 11.68 33.82 28.97
C GLY A 261 11.01 32.96 30.06
N TYR A 262 11.73 32.77 31.16
CA TYR A 262 11.21 32.50 32.50
C TYR A 262 10.20 31.34 32.67
N PHE A 263 10.72 30.10 32.64
CA PHE A 263 10.01 28.91 33.15
C PHE A 263 10.09 28.73 34.68
N GLY A 264 10.42 29.78 35.43
CA GLY A 264 10.70 29.68 36.87
C GLY A 264 11.96 28.85 37.18
N SER A 265 12.36 28.85 38.46
CA SER A 265 13.56 28.24 39.08
C SER A 265 14.59 27.56 38.16
N ARG A 266 15.84 28.00 38.31
CA ARG A 266 17.01 27.49 37.58
C ARG A 266 17.43 26.12 38.15
N HIS A 267 17.19 25.04 37.42
CA HIS A 267 17.79 23.73 37.68
C HIS A 267 19.22 23.71 37.13
N LYS A 268 20.14 22.92 37.69
CA LYS A 268 21.49 22.76 37.15
C LYS A 268 21.64 21.36 36.58
N ILE A 269 21.87 21.28 35.27
CA ILE A 269 22.22 20.01 34.60
C ILE A 269 23.75 19.91 34.58
N ASN A 270 24.27 18.76 35.03
CA ASN A 270 25.69 18.45 34.98
C ASN A 270 26.01 17.76 33.64
N LYS A 271 26.99 18.26 32.89
CA LYS A 271 27.57 17.54 31.75
C LYS A 271 29.10 17.62 31.85
N GLY A 272 29.72 16.54 32.30
CA GLY A 272 31.12 16.53 32.71
C GLY A 272 31.35 17.48 33.90
N GLU A 273 32.36 18.34 33.82
CA GLU A 273 32.69 19.32 34.87
C GLU A 273 31.86 20.61 34.79
N LYS A 274 31.10 20.81 33.70
CA LYS A 274 30.31 22.03 33.50
C LYS A 274 28.89 21.86 34.04
N LYS A 275 28.42 22.88 34.77
CA LYS A 275 27.04 22.99 35.26
C LYS A 275 26.33 24.08 34.47
N VAL A 276 25.29 23.71 33.74
CA VAL A 276 24.45 24.68 33.02
C VAL A 276 23.12 24.84 33.72
N SER A 277 22.72 26.10 33.86
CA SER A 277 21.41 26.45 34.38
C SER A 277 20.35 26.27 33.30
N VAL A 278 19.42 25.37 33.56
CA VAL A 278 18.29 25.02 32.69
C VAL A 278 16.99 25.35 33.43
N PRO A 279 15.98 25.95 32.78
CA PRO A 279 14.72 26.21 33.43
C PRO A 279 14.06 24.91 33.87
N GLN A 280 13.45 24.91 35.04
CA GLN A 280 12.82 23.74 35.64
C GLN A 280 11.82 23.05 34.69
N GLY A 281 11.07 23.81 33.90
CA GLY A 281 10.16 23.26 32.88
C GLY A 281 10.88 22.42 31.82
N ILE A 282 12.04 22.87 31.33
CA ILE A 282 12.82 22.13 30.32
C ILE A 282 13.41 20.85 30.93
N TYR A 283 13.85 20.90 32.19
CA TYR A 283 14.31 19.72 32.92
C TYR A 283 13.20 18.68 33.08
N GLU A 284 12.00 19.10 33.48
CA GLU A 284 10.82 18.23 33.60
C GLU A 284 10.42 17.61 32.24
N LEU A 285 10.49 18.38 31.14
CA LEU A 285 10.25 17.85 29.80
C LEU A 285 11.28 16.79 29.39
N LYS A 286 12.56 17.01 29.69
CA LYS A 286 13.63 16.03 29.44
C LYS A 286 13.42 14.75 30.24
N ALA A 287 13.02 14.85 31.51
CA ALA A 287 12.71 13.69 32.35
C ALA A 287 11.54 12.85 31.79
N HIS A 288 10.53 13.48 31.18
CA HIS A 288 9.46 12.75 30.50
C HIS A 288 9.97 12.04 29.24
N LEU A 289 10.85 12.68 28.46
CA LEU A 289 11.43 12.11 27.24
C LEU A 289 12.36 10.92 27.51
N GLU A 290 12.98 10.84 28.69
CA GLU A 290 13.77 9.67 29.11
C GLU A 290 12.92 8.39 29.26
N GLN A 291 11.59 8.53 29.37
CA GLN A 291 10.65 7.42 29.48
C GLN A 291 10.20 6.84 28.13
N LEU A 292 10.77 7.29 27.00
CA LEU A 292 10.36 6.94 25.62
C LEU A 292 10.42 5.43 25.29
N ASN A 293 11.14 4.64 26.07
CA ASN A 293 11.18 3.18 25.95
C ASN A 293 10.42 2.44 27.05
N GLN A 294 9.80 3.16 27.99
CA GLN A 294 9.15 2.61 29.18
C GLN A 294 7.62 2.74 29.14
N ILE A 295 7.11 3.81 28.54
CA ILE A 295 5.67 4.09 28.44
C ILE A 295 5.28 4.49 27.02
N ALA A 296 3.97 4.50 26.75
CA ALA A 296 3.46 4.86 25.43
C ALA A 296 3.82 6.31 25.05
N PRO A 297 4.23 6.57 23.79
CA PRO A 297 4.52 7.93 23.31
C PRO A 297 3.38 8.93 23.57
N SER A 298 2.13 8.52 23.39
CA SER A 298 0.96 9.36 23.69
C SER A 298 0.90 9.81 25.14
N GLU A 299 1.25 8.94 26.10
CA GLU A 299 1.29 9.28 27.52
C GLU A 299 2.37 10.30 27.84
N ILE A 300 3.56 10.18 27.22
CA ILE A 300 4.65 11.15 27.34
C ILE A 300 4.19 12.51 26.82
N LEU A 301 3.55 12.53 25.64
CA LEU A 301 3.03 13.75 25.04
C LEU A 301 2.02 14.44 25.98
N VAL A 302 1.09 13.67 26.58
CA VAL A 302 0.12 14.17 27.56
C VAL A 302 0.82 14.71 28.82
N LYS A 303 1.83 14.00 29.36
CA LYS A 303 2.61 14.48 30.52
C LYS A 303 3.32 15.80 30.21
N MET A 304 3.95 15.91 29.04
CA MET A 304 4.61 17.14 28.60
C MET A 304 3.62 18.29 28.46
N GLN A 305 2.46 18.06 27.83
CA GLN A 305 1.38 19.05 27.73
C GLN A 305 0.88 19.52 29.11
N LYS A 306 0.66 18.59 30.05
CA LYS A 306 0.25 18.91 31.42
C LYS A 306 1.29 19.72 32.17
N THR A 307 2.57 19.33 32.09
CA THR A 307 3.68 20.09 32.69
C THR A 307 3.65 21.54 32.20
N LEU A 308 3.45 21.75 30.90
CA LEU A 308 3.39 23.08 30.31
C LEU A 308 2.14 23.85 30.75
N GLN A 309 0.97 23.22 30.76
CA GLN A 309 -0.28 23.84 31.17
C GLN A 309 -0.24 24.28 32.64
N ILE A 310 0.28 23.45 33.54
CA ILE A 310 0.43 23.78 34.96
C ILE A 310 1.35 25.00 35.13
N LYS A 311 2.46 25.06 34.39
CA LYS A 311 3.39 26.20 34.45
C LYS A 311 2.77 27.47 33.86
N ASN A 312 1.90 27.34 32.85
CA ASN A 312 1.13 28.46 32.30
C ASN A 312 0.13 29.03 33.32
N VAL A 313 -0.71 28.16 33.91
CA VAL A 313 -1.74 28.56 34.89
C VAL A 313 -1.12 29.19 36.14
N ARG A 314 0.02 28.65 36.62
CA ARG A 314 0.73 29.20 37.79
C ARG A 314 1.37 30.57 37.54
N ASN A 315 1.67 30.91 36.30
CA ASN A 315 2.40 32.14 35.95
C ASN A 315 1.55 33.18 35.20
N GLN A 316 0.26 32.91 34.93
CA GLN A 316 -0.67 33.79 34.20
C GLN A 316 -0.09 34.37 32.89
N ASN A 317 0.74 33.61 32.18
CA ASN A 317 1.51 34.15 31.05
C ASN A 317 1.10 33.47 29.75
N GLU A 318 -0.01 33.94 29.17
CA GLU A 318 -0.56 33.55 27.86
C GLU A 318 0.54 33.53 26.76
N SER A 319 1.55 34.41 26.88
CA SER A 319 2.67 34.49 25.95
C SER A 319 3.53 33.22 25.90
N LEU A 320 3.63 32.46 26.99
CA LEU A 320 4.48 31.26 27.10
C LEU A 320 3.84 30.05 26.40
N PHE A 321 2.51 29.93 26.51
CA PHE A 321 1.73 28.94 25.79
C PHE A 321 1.68 29.24 24.29
N GLN A 322 1.53 30.52 23.92
CA GLN A 322 1.62 30.97 22.52
C GLN A 322 3.04 30.81 21.97
N GLN A 323 4.09 31.02 22.77
CA GLN A 323 5.47 30.76 22.37
C GLN A 323 5.80 29.28 22.23
N PHE A 324 5.20 28.38 23.02
CA PHE A 324 5.35 26.93 22.80
C PHE A 324 4.50 26.41 21.63
N LYS A 325 3.30 26.96 21.41
CA LYS A 325 2.53 26.73 20.17
C LYS A 325 3.29 27.25 18.94
N ARG A 326 3.95 28.40 19.04
CA ARG A 326 4.86 28.95 18.03
C ARG A 326 6.12 28.10 17.89
N LEU A 327 6.73 27.60 18.97
CA LEU A 327 7.89 26.69 18.95
C LEU A 327 7.56 25.37 18.28
N ILE A 328 6.42 24.77 18.63
CA ILE A 328 5.80 23.67 17.91
C ILE A 328 5.69 24.10 16.45
N SER A 329 4.92 25.13 16.10
CA SER A 329 4.73 25.59 14.71
C SER A 329 6.04 25.87 13.94
N TYR A 330 7.08 26.40 14.58
CA TYR A 330 8.43 26.62 14.02
C TYR A 330 9.19 25.31 13.79
N LEU A 331 8.98 24.30 14.63
CA LEU A 331 9.53 22.96 14.45
C LEU A 331 8.81 22.20 13.31
N PHE A 332 7.55 22.56 12.98
CA PHE A 332 6.70 21.94 11.96
C PHE A 332 6.67 22.67 10.59
N GLY A 333 7.69 23.46 10.26
CA GLY A 333 7.99 23.88 8.88
C GLY A 333 7.34 25.18 8.38
N TYR A 334 8.02 26.31 8.60
CA TYR A 334 8.13 27.39 7.61
C TYR A 334 9.61 27.72 7.43
N TYR A 335 10.03 27.82 6.18
CA TYR A 335 11.41 28.04 5.75
C TYR A 335 12.02 29.27 6.46
N GLN A 336 13.18 29.10 7.08
CA GLN A 336 13.97 30.21 7.59
C GLN A 336 14.59 31.00 6.42
N SER A 337 14.07 32.19 6.13
CA SER A 337 14.83 33.26 5.48
C SER A 337 14.41 34.62 6.07
N GLN A 338 15.24 35.64 5.86
CA GLN A 338 15.19 36.95 6.52
C GLN A 338 13.95 37.82 6.19
N ASP A 339 13.05 37.37 5.32
CA ASP A 339 11.86 38.12 4.86
C ASP A 339 10.65 38.06 5.82
N THR A 340 10.73 37.35 6.94
CA THR A 340 9.57 37.10 7.82
C THR A 340 9.24 38.23 8.81
N ALA A 341 10.01 39.32 8.84
CA ALA A 341 9.75 40.45 9.74
C ALA A 341 8.39 41.14 9.50
N GLU A 342 7.99 41.29 8.23
CA GLU A 342 6.72 41.92 7.84
C GLU A 342 5.52 40.99 8.08
N GLU A 343 5.73 39.67 8.07
CA GLU A 343 4.70 38.66 8.33
C GLU A 343 4.42 38.50 9.84
N TYR A 344 5.41 38.74 10.71
CA TYR A 344 5.18 38.86 12.16
C TYR A 344 4.33 40.07 12.51
N GLU A 345 4.53 41.18 11.80
CA GLU A 345 3.70 42.38 11.97
C GLU A 345 2.26 42.14 11.48
N TYR A 346 2.09 41.39 10.38
CA TYR A 346 0.76 40.99 9.89
C TYR A 346 0.01 40.12 10.92
N LEU A 347 0.68 39.14 11.52
CA LEU A 347 0.07 38.27 12.53
C LEU A 347 -0.23 39.00 13.85
N ASP A 348 0.60 39.95 14.26
CA ASP A 348 0.34 40.80 15.42
C ASP A 348 -0.82 41.79 15.16
N GLN A 349 -0.99 42.29 13.93
CA GLN A 349 -2.13 43.13 13.55
C GLN A 349 -3.46 42.35 13.48
N VAL A 350 -3.45 41.11 12.99
CA VAL A 350 -4.62 40.23 12.94
C VAL A 350 -5.05 39.79 14.35
N THR A 351 -4.09 39.41 15.20
CA THR A 351 -4.38 38.97 16.58
C THR A 351 -4.80 40.13 17.50
N ALA A 352 -4.36 41.36 17.22
CA ALA A 352 -4.87 42.57 17.85
C ALA A 352 -6.22 43.07 17.29
N GLY A 353 -6.81 42.36 16.32
CA GLY A 353 -8.10 42.71 15.70
C GLY A 353 -8.06 43.92 14.75
N LYS A 354 -6.86 44.35 14.32
CA LYS A 354 -6.64 45.54 13.48
C LYS A 354 -6.70 45.23 11.98
N LYS A 355 -6.66 43.96 11.57
CA LYS A 355 -6.83 43.49 10.18
C LYS A 355 -7.66 42.20 10.15
N SER A 356 -8.56 42.08 9.17
CA SER A 356 -9.28 40.82 8.91
C SER A 356 -8.45 39.88 8.03
N ILE A 357 -8.56 38.58 8.30
CA ILE A 357 -7.99 37.54 7.44
C ILE A 357 -8.90 37.41 6.22
N SER A 358 -8.46 37.91 5.06
CA SER A 358 -9.09 37.67 3.76
C SER A 358 -8.18 36.84 2.88
#